data_AF-A0A538G9E0-F1
#
_entry.id   AF-A0A538G9E0-F1
#
_cell.length_a   1.000
_cell.length_b   1.000
_cell.length_c   1.000
_cell.angle_alpha   90.00
_cell.angle_beta   90.00
_cell.angle_gamma   90.00
#
_symmetry.space_group_name_H-M   'P 1'
#
loop_
_entity.id
_entity.type
_entity.pdbx_description
1 polymer ?
#
loop_
_entity_poly.entity_id
_entity_poly.type
_entity_poly.pdbx_seq_one_letter_code
_entity_poly.pdbx_strand_id
1 'polypeptide(L)' 'MMVFPPLIHFAGFAADGVATVTGLDASGNTVISAPVSQNLFASRVPGPFPSVVAVEALDTHGNVLATEHRPGR' A
#
# COMPACT_ATOMS: atom_id res chain seq x y z
N MET A 1 -26.54 -11.55 8.65
CA MET A 1 -26.07 -11.33 7.27
C MET A 1 -24.85 -10.41 7.34
N MET A 2 -23.65 -10.94 7.10
CA MET A 2 -22.44 -10.11 7.01
C MET A 2 -22.38 -9.54 5.60
N VAL A 3 -22.64 -8.24 5.47
CA VAL A 3 -22.47 -7.50 4.22
C VAL A 3 -21.05 -6.94 4.24
N PHE A 4 -20.14 -7.55 3.48
CA PHE A 4 -18.83 -6.95 3.23
C PHE A 4 -19.01 -5.89 2.14
N PRO A 5 -18.63 -4.62 2.38
CA PRO A 5 -18.65 -3.63 1.33
C PRO A 5 -17.71 -4.06 0.19
N PRO A 6 -17.87 -3.56 -1.04
CA PRO A 6 -16.90 -3.76 -2.10
C PRO A 6 -15.63 -2.97 -1.76
N LEU A 7 -14.75 -3.59 -0.99
CA LEU A 7 -13.56 -2.96 -0.43
C LEU A 7 -12.41 -3.07 -1.44
N ILE A 8 -12.27 -2.09 -2.34
CA ILE A 8 -10.98 -1.87 -3.03
C ILE A 8 -10.04 -1.30 -1.98
N HIS A 9 -9.35 -2.18 -1.25
CA HIS A 9 -8.54 -1.82 -0.10
C HIS A 9 -7.06 -1.81 -0.43
N PHE A 10 -6.38 -0.79 0.08
CA PHE A 10 -4.93 -0.79 0.17
C PHE A 10 -4.54 -1.62 1.41
N ALA A 11 -4.52 -2.94 1.23
CA ALA A 11 -4.15 -3.90 2.26
C ALA A 11 -3.47 -5.11 1.62
N GLY A 12 -2.62 -5.79 2.37
CA GLY A 12 -1.91 -6.95 1.88
C GLY A 12 -0.88 -7.49 2.86
N PHE A 13 -0.03 -8.36 2.32
CA PHE A 13 1.11 -8.95 3.03
C PHE A 13 2.39 -8.27 2.57
N ALA A 14 3.30 -8.03 3.50
CA ALA A 14 4.62 -7.51 3.22
C ALA A 14 5.70 -8.55 3.58
N ALA A 15 6.83 -8.50 2.90
CA ALA A 15 7.98 -9.31 3.23
C ALA A 15 8.61 -8.88 4.57
N ASP A 16 9.42 -9.76 5.16
CA ASP A 16 10.20 -9.42 6.36
C ASP A 16 11.13 -8.23 6.09
N GLY A 17 11.25 -7.34 7.08
CA GLY A 17 12.07 -6.13 6.98
C GLY A 17 11.36 -4.91 6.37
N VAL A 18 10.15 -5.08 5.82
CA VAL A 18 9.31 -3.95 5.40
C VAL A 18 8.63 -3.35 6.64
N ALA A 19 8.83 -2.05 6.85
CA ALA A 19 8.21 -1.30 7.93
C ALA A 19 6.96 -0.54 7.47
N THR A 20 6.94 -0.06 6.23
CA THR A 20 5.84 0.76 5.67
C THR A 20 5.62 0.41 4.21
N VAL A 21 4.35 0.42 3.78
CA VAL A 21 3.98 0.32 2.37
C VAL A 21 3.28 1.60 1.95
N THR A 22 3.76 2.23 0.89
CA THR A 22 3.17 3.45 0.31
C THR A 22 2.55 3.16 -1.06
N GLY A 23 1.44 3.80 -1.35
CA GLY A 23 0.86 3.83 -2.69
C GLY A 23 1.14 5.18 -3.35
N LEU A 24 1.69 5.17 -4.56
CA LEU A 24 2.08 6.36 -5.31
C LEU A 24 1.15 6.63 -6.50
N ASP A 25 0.96 7.90 -6.83
CA ASP A 25 0.32 8.33 -8.08
C ASP A 25 1.29 8.31 -9.28
N ALA A 26 0.76 8.63 -10.48
CA ALA A 26 1.54 8.67 -11.71
C ALA A 26 2.63 9.76 -11.75
N SER A 27 2.59 10.70 -10.81
CA SER A 27 3.62 11.74 -10.63
C SER A 27 4.64 11.35 -9.56
N GLY A 28 4.51 10.18 -8.93
CA GLY A 28 5.38 9.70 -7.86
C GLY A 28 5.03 10.25 -6.47
N ASN A 29 3.88 10.91 -6.30
CA ASN A 29 3.48 11.42 -4.99
C ASN A 29 2.83 10.31 -4.17
N THR A 30 3.09 10.29 -2.87
CA THR A 30 2.41 9.39 -1.94
C THR A 30 0.93 9.77 -1.80
N VAL A 31 0.06 8.85 -2.20
CA VAL A 31 -1.40 8.96 -2.07
C VAL A 31 -1.87 8.32 -0.76
N ILE A 32 -1.24 7.20 -0.38
CA ILE A 32 -1.58 6.46 0.83
C ILE A 32 -0.33 5.82 1.43
N SER A 33 -0.33 5.66 2.75
CA SER A 33 0.73 4.97 3.48
C SER A 33 0.10 4.11 4.58
N ALA A 34 0.61 2.89 4.72
CA ALA A 34 0.18 1.95 5.74
C ALA A 34 1.41 1.33 6.44
N PRO A 35 1.49 1.40 7.79
CA PRO A 35 2.54 0.71 8.52
C PRO A 35 2.33 -0.80 8.43
N VAL A 36 3.42 -1.55 8.34
CA VAL A 36 3.43 -3.00 8.42
C VAL A 36 3.50 -3.42 9.89
N SER A 37 2.65 -4.37 10.26
CA SER A 37 2.70 -5.04 11.55
C SER A 37 2.47 -6.52 11.34
N GLN A 38 3.36 -7.36 11.88
CA GLN A 38 3.29 -8.82 11.70
C GLN A 38 3.14 -9.23 10.22
N ASN A 39 3.90 -8.59 9.33
CA ASN A 39 3.89 -8.81 7.88
C ASN A 39 2.54 -8.49 7.21
N LEU A 40 1.67 -7.74 7.88
CA LEU A 40 0.39 -7.28 7.37
C LEU A 40 0.37 -5.77 7.32
N PHE A 41 -0.21 -5.21 6.26
CA PHE A 41 -0.53 -3.79 6.20
C PHE A 41 -1.97 -3.60 5.75
N ALA A 42 -2.58 -2.54 6.25
CA ALA A 42 -3.89 -2.10 5.83
C ALA A 42 -4.02 -0.59 6.00
N SER A 43 -4.58 0.08 5.01
CA SER A 43 -4.94 1.49 5.09
C SER A 43 -5.96 1.68 6.20
N ARG A 44 -5.70 2.68 7.04
CA ARG A 44 -6.68 3.19 8.03
C ARG A 44 -7.67 4.17 7.41
N VAL A 45 -7.35 4.68 6.22
CA VAL A 45 -8.22 5.58 5.47
C VAL A 45 -9.15 4.73 4.60
N PRO A 46 -10.47 4.81 4.79
CA PRO A 46 -11.43 4.13 3.94
C PRO A 46 -11.49 4.82 2.58
N GLY A 47 -11.42 4.03 1.51
CA GLY A 47 -11.65 4.53 0.16
C GLY A 47 -10.96 3.67 -0.88
N PRO A 48 -11.47 3.65 -2.12
CA PRO A 48 -10.67 3.22 -3.24
C PRO A 48 -9.54 4.24 -3.46
N PHE A 49 -8.35 3.76 -3.79
CA PHE A 49 -7.21 4.59 -4.18
C PHE A 49 -6.94 4.45 -5.68
N PRO A 50 -7.84 4.93 -6.56
CA PRO A 50 -7.74 4.70 -8.00
C PRO A 50 -6.58 5.45 -8.66
N SER A 51 -6.03 6.47 -8.00
CA SER A 51 -4.84 7.18 -8.44
C SER A 51 -3.55 6.41 -8.17
N VAL A 52 -3.58 5.36 -7.34
CA VAL A 52 -2.39 4.55 -7.03
C VAL A 52 -2.02 3.70 -8.24
N VAL A 53 -0.85 3.99 -8.82
CA VAL A 53 -0.29 3.25 -9.97
C VAL A 53 0.96 2.47 -9.61
N ALA A 54 1.60 2.77 -8.47
CA ALA A 54 2.74 2.03 -7.96
C ALA A 54 2.64 1.87 -6.44
N VAL A 55 3.33 0.86 -5.92
CA VAL A 55 3.43 0.55 -4.49
C VAL A 55 4.90 0.45 -4.13
N GLU A 56 5.32 1.12 -3.06
CA GLU A 56 6.68 0.99 -2.55
C GLU A 56 6.66 0.32 -1.17
N ALA A 57 7.64 -0.55 -0.94
CA ALA A 57 7.93 -1.15 0.35
C ALA A 57 9.16 -0.44 0.93
N LEU A 58 9.02 0.14 2.12
CA LEU A 58 10.07 0.88 2.81
C LEU A 58 10.54 0.16 4.07
N ASP A 59 11.83 0.25 4.37
CA ASP A 59 12.41 -0.22 5.64
C ASP A 59 12.13 0.75 6.80
N THR A 60 12.63 0.44 8.00
CA THR A 60 12.48 1.28 9.21
C THR A 60 13.18 2.63 9.12
N HIS A 61 14.09 2.81 8.17
CA HIS A 61 14.83 4.05 7.94
C HIS A 61 14.23 4.89 6.79
N GLY A 62 13.16 4.39 6.14
CA GLY A 62 12.53 5.04 5.00
C GLY A 62 13.22 4.76 3.66
N ASN A 63 14.13 3.79 3.59
CA ASN A 63 14.73 3.37 2.31
C ASN A 63 13.74 2.49 1.54
N VAL A 64 13.64 2.71 0.23
CA VAL A 64 12.83 1.86 -0.64
C VAL A 64 13.54 0.52 -0.86
N LEU A 65 12.89 -0.56 -0.42
CA LEU A 65 13.34 -1.94 -0.62
C LEU A 65 12.86 -2.51 -1.95
N ALA A 66 11.64 -2.16 -2.35
CA ALA A 66 11.05 -2.60 -3.61
C ALA A 66 9.97 -1.60 -4.07
N THR A 67 9.83 -1.49 -5.39
CA THR A 67 8.74 -0.76 -6.04
C THR A 67 8.03 -1.70 -7.00
N GLU A 68 6.72 -1.87 -6.83
CA GLU A 68 5.86 -2.64 -7.71
C GLU A 68 4.91 -1.68 -8.43
N HIS A 69 5.05 -1.61 -9.76
CA HIS A 69 4.10 -0.89 -10.59
C HIS A 69 2.88 -1.77 -10.84
N ARG A 70 1.68 -1.23 -10.63
CA ARG A 70 0.46 -1.96 -10.98
C ARG A 70 0.45 -2.19 -12.50
N PRO A 71 0.42 -3.46 -12.96
CA PRO A 71 0.38 -3.73 -14.38
C PRO A 71 -0.98 -3.27 -14.95
N GLY A 72 -0.93 -2.42 -15.97
CA GLY A 72 -2.09 -2.08 -16.78
C GLY A 72 -2.84 -0.81 -16.37
N ARG A 73 -2.20 0.35 -16.59
CA ARG A 73 -2.92 1.48 -17.17
C ARG A 73 -2.04 2.29 -18.10
#